data_AF-A0A1U8NJM6-F1
#
_entry.id   AF-A0A1U8NJM6-F1
#
_cell.length_a   1.000
_cell.length_b   1.000
_cell.length_c   1.000
_cell.angle_alpha   90.00
_cell.angle_beta   90.00
_cell.angle_gamma   90.00
#
_symmetry.space_group_name_H-M   'P 1'
#
loop_
_entity.id
_entity.type
_entity.pdbx_description
1 polymer ?
#
loop_
_entity_poly.entity_id
_entity_poly.type
_entity_poly.pdbx_seq_one_letter_code
_entity_poly.pdbx_strand_id
1 'polypeptide(L)'
;MARSMNIEVYSRRNETFCVTETIDRRPGIPLRLYGVDLRNRRCDCRRFQTLHYPCAHVVATCVKVSLNVDQFVDEVYTLERTLRVWENEFPVLPDLSTWEVPQTTFELIPDKGLRRNPRGRLQSLRIRNEMDIREKSDGKLCEVCRLAGHNRSNCLLRNYQTGQSSRSDRN
;
A
#
# COMPACT_ATOMS: atom_id res chain seq x y z
N MET A 1 -5.62 -12.57 -5.39
CA MET A 1 -4.83 -13.68 -4.82
C MET A 1 -5.67 -14.36 -3.75
N ALA A 2 -6.09 -15.60 -3.98
CA ALA A 2 -6.91 -16.33 -3.01
C ALA A 2 -5.98 -17.11 -2.06
N ARG A 3 -6.13 -16.87 -0.76
CA ARG A 3 -5.39 -17.60 0.29
C ARG A 3 -6.32 -18.64 0.87
N SER A 4 -5.86 -19.88 0.99
CA SER A 4 -6.56 -20.92 1.73
C SER A 4 -5.70 -21.46 2.85
N MET A 5 -6.34 -21.78 3.97
CA MET A 5 -5.69 -22.29 5.17
C MET A 5 -6.29 -23.66 5.50
N ASN A 6 -5.43 -24.64 5.76
CA ASN A 6 -5.78 -25.92 6.35
C ASN A 6 -5.25 -25.95 7.79
N ILE A 7 -6.03 -26.49 8.73
CA ILE A 7 -5.69 -26.50 10.16
C ILE A 7 -5.65 -27.94 10.66
N GLU A 8 -4.49 -28.33 11.18
CA GLU A 8 -4.24 -29.62 11.82
C GLU A 8 -4.08 -29.42 13.33
N VAL A 9 -4.66 -30.32 14.13
CA VAL A 9 -4.56 -30.27 15.59
C VAL A 9 -3.34 -31.08 16.02
N TYR A 10 -2.36 -30.41 16.65
CA TYR A 10 -1.15 -31.09 17.14
C TYR A 10 -1.35 -31.64 18.55
N SER A 11 -1.89 -30.84 19.46
CA SER A 11 -2.26 -31.28 20.81
C SER A 11 -3.48 -30.53 21.29
N ARG A 12 -4.59 -31.26 21.47
CA ARG A 12 -5.84 -30.68 21.98
C ARG A 12 -5.72 -30.25 23.44
N ARG A 13 -4.91 -30.96 24.25
CA ARG A 13 -4.69 -30.64 25.67
C ARG A 13 -3.88 -29.36 25.86
N ASN A 14 -2.98 -29.05 24.93
CA ASN A 14 -2.13 -27.88 25.00
C ASN A 14 -2.64 -26.72 24.12
N GLU A 15 -3.77 -26.91 23.43
CA GLU A 15 -4.35 -25.93 22.49
C GLU A 15 -3.34 -25.46 21.42
N THR A 16 -2.55 -26.40 20.91
CA THR A 16 -1.54 -26.16 19.87
C THR A 16 -1.97 -26.75 18.53
N PHE A 17 -1.83 -25.95 17.47
CA PHE A 17 -2.32 -26.24 16.13
C PHE A 17 -1.24 -25.91 15.08
N CYS A 18 -1.28 -26.60 13.96
CA CYS A 18 -0.48 -26.30 12.79
C CYS A 18 -1.41 -25.76 11.68
N VAL A 19 -1.07 -24.60 11.12
CA VAL A 19 -1.81 -23.98 10.02
C VAL A 19 -0.98 -23.98 8.77
N THR A 20 -1.49 -24.66 7.75
CA THR A 20 -0.89 -24.76 6.41
C THR A 20 -1.56 -23.74 5.50
N GLU A 21 -0.78 -22.78 5.00
CA GLU A 21 -1.24 -21.70 4.15
C GLU A 21 -0.74 -21.86 2.71
N THR A 22 -1.66 -21.83 1.74
CA THR A 22 -1.37 -21.82 0.30
C THR A 22 -1.56 -20.42 -0.27
N ILE A 23 -0.55 -19.86 -0.93
CA ILE A 23 -0.60 -18.59 -1.63
C ILE A 23 -0.61 -18.87 -3.14
N ASP A 24 -1.78 -18.68 -3.77
CA ASP A 24 -2.04 -18.97 -5.19
C ASP A 24 -1.86 -20.46 -5.56
N ARG A 25 -2.82 -21.04 -6.31
CA ARG A 25 -2.78 -22.47 -6.71
C ARG A 25 -1.74 -22.79 -7.80
N ARG A 26 -0.70 -21.97 -7.95
CA ARG A 26 0.33 -22.17 -8.98
C ARG A 26 1.23 -23.34 -8.57
N PRO A 27 1.45 -24.33 -9.44
CA PRO A 27 2.36 -25.43 -9.16
C PRO A 27 3.76 -24.90 -8.82
N GLY A 28 4.35 -25.41 -7.72
CA GLY A 28 5.74 -25.13 -7.34
C GLY A 28 5.97 -24.07 -6.25
N ILE A 29 4.92 -23.42 -5.73
CA ILE A 29 5.07 -22.54 -4.55
C ILE A 29 5.00 -23.39 -3.27
N PRO A 30 6.00 -23.33 -2.38
CA PRO A 30 5.98 -24.10 -1.14
C PRO A 30 4.89 -23.61 -0.19
N LEU A 31 4.26 -24.57 0.48
CA LEU A 31 3.30 -24.33 1.56
C LEU A 31 3.99 -23.63 2.72
N ARG A 32 3.31 -22.66 3.34
CA ARG A 32 3.79 -22.04 4.58
C ARG A 32 3.12 -22.72 5.77
N LEU A 33 3.91 -23.07 6.77
CA LEU A 33 3.46 -23.70 8.00
C LEU A 33 3.61 -22.72 9.16
N TYR A 34 2.57 -22.60 9.98
CA TYR A 34 2.58 -21.76 11.16
C TYR A 34 2.01 -22.52 12.36
N GLY A 35 2.78 -22.58 13.44
CA GLY A 35 2.29 -22.97 14.74
C GLY A 35 1.38 -21.89 15.34
N VAL A 36 0.26 -22.34 15.91
CA VAL A 36 -0.66 -21.52 16.71
C VAL A 36 -0.81 -22.17 18.08
N ASP A 37 -0.50 -21.40 19.12
CA ASP A 37 -0.68 -21.78 20.52
C ASP A 37 -1.68 -20.81 21.15
N LEU A 38 -2.94 -21.26 21.26
CA LEU A 38 -4.02 -20.41 21.77
C LEU A 38 -3.83 -20.13 23.26
N ARG A 39 -3.36 -21.12 24.02
CA ARG A 39 -3.15 -21.03 25.47
C ARG A 39 -2.14 -19.94 25.83
N ASN A 40 -1.02 -19.90 25.12
CA ASN A 40 0.04 -18.92 25.34
C ASN A 40 -0.11 -17.66 24.49
N ARG A 41 -1.23 -17.51 23.75
CA ARG A 41 -1.51 -16.39 22.85
C ARG A 41 -0.39 -16.13 21.84
N ARG A 42 0.09 -17.18 21.16
CA ARG A 42 1.22 -17.11 20.22
C ARG A 42 0.88 -17.68 18.85
N CYS A 43 1.46 -17.04 17.82
CA CYS A 43 1.47 -17.54 16.47
C CYS A 43 2.85 -17.30 15.84
N ASP A 44 3.33 -18.24 15.03
CA ASP A 44 4.63 -18.12 14.37
C ASP A 44 4.69 -16.95 13.38
N CYS A 45 3.55 -16.46 12.89
CA CYS A 45 3.50 -15.28 12.02
C CYS A 45 3.81 -13.97 12.77
N ARG A 46 3.96 -14.00 14.10
CA ARG A 46 4.28 -12.87 15.00
C ARG A 46 3.25 -11.74 15.07
N ARG A 47 2.31 -11.65 14.12
CA ARG A 47 1.28 -10.60 14.10
C ARG A 47 0.40 -10.62 15.34
N PHE A 48 0.08 -11.79 15.87
CA PHE A 48 -0.74 -11.90 17.08
C PHE A 48 -0.05 -11.24 18.28
N GLN A 49 1.24 -11.47 18.44
CA GLN A 49 2.05 -10.92 19.53
C GLN A 49 2.32 -9.43 19.33
N THR A 50 2.60 -9.01 18.09
CA THR A 50 2.94 -7.60 17.78
C THR A 50 1.73 -6.69 17.84
N LEU A 51 0.58 -7.17 17.35
CA LEU A 51 -0.62 -6.36 17.23
C LEU A 51 -1.59 -6.58 18.38
N HIS A 52 -1.33 -7.51 19.30
CA HIS A 52 -2.21 -7.78 20.44
C HIS A 52 -3.67 -8.13 20.06
N TYR A 53 -3.90 -8.59 18.83
CA TYR A 53 -5.20 -9.11 18.40
C TYR A 53 -5.03 -10.31 17.45
N PRO A 54 -6.05 -11.17 17.31
CA PRO A 54 -5.96 -12.41 16.55
C PRO A 54 -5.53 -12.20 15.10
N CYS A 55 -4.47 -12.89 14.68
CA CYS A 55 -4.10 -12.96 13.26
C CYS A 55 -5.02 -13.93 12.51
N ALA A 56 -4.98 -13.92 11.18
CA ALA A 56 -5.80 -14.82 10.36
C ALA A 56 -5.64 -16.31 10.71
N HIS A 57 -4.43 -16.75 11.09
CA HIS A 57 -4.17 -18.13 11.53
C HIS A 57 -4.90 -18.46 12.85
N VAL A 58 -4.88 -17.54 13.82
CA VAL A 58 -5.59 -17.68 15.09
C VAL A 58 -7.10 -17.69 14.85
N VAL A 59 -7.62 -16.77 14.04
CA VAL A 59 -9.06 -16.72 13.68
C VAL A 59 -9.51 -18.04 13.06
N ALA A 60 -8.77 -18.54 12.06
CA ALA A 60 -9.09 -19.80 11.41
C ALA A 60 -9.03 -21.00 12.37
N THR A 61 -8.07 -20.98 13.30
CA THR A 61 -7.95 -22.01 14.35
C THR A 61 -9.14 -21.96 15.31
N CYS A 62 -9.53 -20.78 15.78
CA CYS A 62 -10.70 -20.60 16.65
C CYS A 62 -11.99 -21.11 15.99
N VAL A 63 -12.20 -20.80 14.71
CA VAL A 63 -13.34 -21.33 13.93
C VAL A 63 -13.31 -22.86 13.88
N LYS A 64 -12.12 -23.46 13.66
CA LYS A 64 -11.94 -24.92 13.59
C LYS A 64 -12.31 -25.63 14.90
N VAL A 65 -12.03 -25.00 16.05
CA VAL A 65 -12.34 -25.58 17.38
C VAL A 65 -13.55 -24.97 18.07
N SER A 66 -14.33 -24.15 17.35
CA SER A 66 -15.54 -23.49 17.84
C SER A 66 -15.31 -22.64 19.10
N LEU A 67 -14.17 -21.93 19.16
CA LEU A 67 -13.88 -20.96 20.21
C LEU A 67 -14.29 -19.56 19.76
N ASN A 68 -14.76 -18.74 20.71
CA ASN A 68 -14.96 -17.32 20.47
C ASN A 68 -13.59 -16.67 20.18
N VAL A 69 -13.49 -15.91 19.08
CA VAL A 69 -12.27 -15.19 18.69
C VAL A 69 -12.03 -13.99 19.60
N ASP A 70 -13.10 -13.35 20.08
CA ASP A 70 -13.02 -12.08 20.81
C ASP A 70 -12.26 -12.20 22.13
N GLN A 71 -12.28 -13.39 22.76
CA GLN A 71 -11.50 -13.64 23.99
C GLN A 71 -9.99 -13.51 23.77
N PHE A 72 -9.52 -13.55 22.52
CA PHE A 72 -8.12 -13.43 22.14
C PHE A 72 -7.72 -12.00 21.75
N VAL A 73 -8.65 -11.04 21.76
CA VAL A 73 -8.36 -9.61 21.60
C VAL A 73 -7.86 -9.05 22.94
N ASP A 74 -6.80 -8.26 22.92
CA ASP A 74 -6.24 -7.63 24.12
C ASP A 74 -7.11 -6.45 24.58
N GLU A 75 -7.12 -6.20 25.88
CA GLU A 75 -7.88 -5.13 26.53
C GLU A 75 -7.50 -3.73 26.03
N VAL A 76 -6.31 -3.54 25.46
CA VAL A 76 -5.91 -2.26 24.84
C VAL A 76 -6.86 -1.77 23.75
N TYR A 77 -7.63 -2.69 23.16
CA TYR A 77 -8.64 -2.38 22.15
C TYR A 77 -10.04 -2.15 22.71
N THR A 78 -10.22 -2.15 24.04
CA THR A 78 -11.52 -1.84 24.65
C THR A 78 -11.84 -0.35 24.52
N LEU A 79 -13.14 -0.06 24.45
CA LEU A 79 -13.63 1.33 24.44
C LEU A 79 -13.20 2.06 25.72
N GLU A 80 -13.24 1.39 26.87
CA GLU A 80 -12.80 1.95 28.15
C GLU A 80 -11.33 2.41 28.11
N ARG A 81 -10.41 1.56 27.62
CA ARG A 81 -9.01 1.96 27.45
C ARG A 81 -8.84 3.10 26.45
N THR A 82 -9.60 3.06 25.36
CA THR A 82 -9.59 4.14 24.37
C THR A 82 -9.98 5.46 25.02
N LEU A 83 -11.10 5.50 25.75
CA LEU A 83 -11.56 6.70 26.45
C LEU A 83 -10.52 7.21 27.45
N ARG A 84 -9.89 6.32 28.24
CA ARG A 84 -8.81 6.72 29.16
C ARG A 84 -7.60 7.37 28.47
N VAL A 85 -7.23 6.90 27.28
CA VAL A 85 -6.13 7.52 26.49
C VAL A 85 -6.50 8.95 26.08
N TRP A 86 -7.77 9.16 25.73
CA TRP A 86 -8.31 10.45 25.28
C TRP A 86 -8.93 11.30 26.41
N GLU A 87 -8.89 10.83 27.66
CA GLU A 87 -9.42 11.53 28.83
C GLU A 87 -8.59 12.77 29.17
N ASN A 88 -7.35 12.83 28.68
CA ASN A 88 -6.50 13.99 28.86
C ASN A 88 -7.14 15.24 28.25
N GLU A 89 -7.40 16.23 29.10
CA GLU A 89 -7.78 17.56 28.63
C GLU A 89 -6.59 18.19 27.90
N PHE A 90 -6.81 18.60 26.66
CA PHE A 90 -5.87 19.49 26.00
C PHE A 90 -5.88 20.81 26.78
N PRO A 91 -4.73 21.29 27.28
CA PRO A 91 -4.69 22.60 27.88
C PRO A 91 -5.22 23.60 26.84
N VAL A 92 -6.16 24.45 27.25
CA VAL A 92 -6.65 25.53 26.40
C VAL A 92 -5.43 26.35 26.02
N LEU A 93 -5.19 26.51 24.72
CA LEU A 93 -4.15 27.41 24.26
C LEU A 93 -4.46 28.79 24.84
N PRO A 94 -3.55 29.39 25.63
CA PRO A 94 -3.77 30.72 26.16
C PRO A 94 -4.04 31.69 25.01
N ASP A 95 -4.77 32.78 25.28
CA ASP A 95 -5.01 33.79 24.25
C ASP A 95 -3.68 34.30 23.69
N LEU A 96 -3.62 34.59 22.39
CA LEU A 96 -2.38 35.08 21.77
C LEU A 96 -1.81 36.32 22.49
N SER A 97 -2.67 37.16 23.10
CA SER A 97 -2.23 38.33 23.87
C SER A 97 -1.46 37.99 25.15
N THR A 98 -1.60 36.76 25.65
CA THR A 98 -0.93 36.25 26.86
C THR A 98 0.31 35.41 26.55
N TRP A 99 0.65 35.23 25.27
CA TRP A 99 1.84 34.48 24.89
C TRP A 99 3.09 35.34 25.14
N GLU A 100 3.97 34.87 26.02
CA GLU A 100 5.31 35.41 26.11
C GLU A 100 6.08 34.98 24.86
N VAL A 101 6.06 35.80 23.82
CA VAL A 101 6.95 35.66 22.67
C VAL A 101 8.30 36.23 23.12
N PRO A 102 9.35 35.40 23.32
CA PRO A 102 10.67 35.94 23.62
C PRO A 102 11.05 36.89 22.49
N GLN A 103 11.56 38.07 22.84
CA GLN A 103 12.15 38.94 21.82
C GLN A 103 13.19 38.11 21.07
N THR A 104 13.06 38.05 19.75
CA THR A 104 13.97 37.30 18.90
C THR A 104 15.36 37.90 19.10
N THR A 105 16.19 37.27 19.93
CA THR A 105 17.54 37.74 20.27
C THR A 105 18.52 37.55 19.11
N PHE A 106 18.07 36.92 18.03
CA PHE A 106 18.84 36.68 16.83
C PHE A 106 18.04 37.10 15.60
N GLU A 107 18.77 37.63 14.63
CA GLU A 107 18.24 37.87 13.29
C GLU A 107 18.28 36.56 12.50
N LEU A 108 17.13 36.11 12.03
CA LEU A 108 17.02 34.90 11.22
C LEU A 108 17.43 35.25 9.79
N ILE A 109 18.75 35.19 9.51
CA ILE A 109 19.30 35.52 8.19
C ILE A 109 19.19 34.27 7.29
N PRO A 110 18.36 34.28 6.23
CA PRO A 110 18.25 33.15 5.33
C PRO A 110 19.55 33.00 4.53
N ASP A 111 20.14 31.82 4.55
CA ASP A 111 21.32 31.53 3.75
C ASP A 111 21.02 31.73 2.26
N LYS A 112 21.73 32.67 1.63
CA LYS A 112 21.58 32.97 0.21
C LYS A 112 21.99 31.79 -0.67
N GLY A 113 22.91 30.94 -0.21
CA GLY A 113 23.37 29.74 -0.92
C GLY A 113 22.36 28.59 -0.91
N LEU A 114 21.45 28.55 0.07
CA LEU A 114 20.37 27.58 0.16
C LEU A 114 19.06 28.05 -0.48
N ARG A 115 19.06 29.25 -1.08
CA ARG A 115 17.90 29.75 -1.82
C ARG A 115 17.62 28.85 -3.01
N ARG A 116 16.44 28.24 -3.02
CA ARG A 116 15.95 27.49 -4.18
C ARG A 116 15.88 28.42 -5.38
N ASN A 117 16.33 27.93 -6.54
CA ASN A 117 16.22 28.68 -7.78
C ASN A 117 14.72 28.93 -8.08
N PRO A 118 14.28 30.19 -8.16
CA PRO A 118 12.87 30.50 -8.42
C PRO A 118 12.47 30.24 -9.87
N ARG A 119 13.44 30.01 -10.77
CA ARG A 119 13.19 29.73 -12.18
C ARG A 119 13.27 28.24 -12.48
N GLY A 120 12.26 27.76 -13.21
CA GLY A 120 12.20 26.39 -13.71
C GLY A 120 11.50 25.42 -12.76
N ARG A 121 11.24 24.21 -13.27
CA ARG A 121 10.65 23.13 -12.48
C ARG A 121 11.71 22.59 -11.53
N LEU A 122 11.37 22.51 -10.25
CA LEU A 122 12.19 21.82 -9.25
C LEU A 122 12.58 20.43 -9.76
N GLN A 123 13.86 20.10 -9.67
CA GLN A 123 14.29 18.72 -9.88
C GLN A 123 13.60 17.86 -8.82
N SER A 124 12.78 16.94 -9.30
CA SER A 124 12.10 15.98 -8.45
C SER A 124 13.15 15.05 -7.85
N LEU A 125 13.33 15.11 -6.53
CA LEU A 125 14.08 14.11 -5.77
C LEU A 125 13.30 12.79 -5.57
N ARG A 126 12.08 12.70 -6.10
CA ARG A 126 11.26 11.49 -6.03
C ARG A 126 12.01 10.33 -6.70
N ILE A 127 12.34 9.33 -5.87
CA ILE A 127 12.82 8.03 -6.31
C ILE A 127 11.68 7.36 -7.07
N ARG A 128 11.92 6.96 -8.32
CA ARG A 128 10.93 6.22 -9.11
C ARG A 128 10.66 4.88 -8.45
N ASN A 129 9.39 4.51 -8.33
CA ASN A 129 8.99 3.18 -7.88
C ASN A 129 8.27 2.41 -9.02
N GLU A 130 7.86 1.17 -8.74
CA GLU A 130 7.19 0.29 -9.70
C GLU A 130 5.94 0.92 -10.35
N MET A 131 5.24 1.83 -9.66
CA MET A 131 4.08 2.53 -10.23
C MET A 131 4.46 3.57 -11.29
N ASP A 132 5.70 4.05 -11.31
CA ASP A 132 6.21 5.01 -12.29
C ASP A 132 6.78 4.31 -13.54
N ILE A 133 6.90 2.97 -13.52
CA ILE A 133 7.36 2.16 -14.64
C ILE A 133 6.17 1.91 -15.56
N ARG A 134 6.12 2.61 -16.70
CA ARG A 134 5.19 2.26 -17.77
C ARG A 134 5.58 0.92 -18.36
N GLU A 135 4.60 0.02 -18.50
CA GLU A 135 4.76 -1.21 -19.26
C GLU A 135 5.34 -0.89 -20.65
N LYS A 136 6.28 -1.72 -21.10
CA LYS A 136 6.83 -1.64 -22.45
C LYS A 136 5.69 -1.98 -23.42
N SER A 137 4.97 -0.96 -23.88
CA SER A 137 4.04 -1.11 -24.99
C SER A 137 4.85 -1.48 -26.23
N ASP A 138 4.32 -2.38 -27.05
CA ASP A 138 4.78 -2.54 -28.43
C ASP A 138 4.91 -1.14 -29.05
N GLY A 139 6.10 -0.83 -29.56
CA GLY A 139 6.45 0.52 -30.01
C GLY A 139 5.33 1.11 -30.86
N LYS A 140 5.03 2.41 -30.67
CA LYS A 140 3.91 3.06 -31.33
C LYS A 140 3.93 2.77 -32.84
N LEU A 141 2.86 2.14 -33.33
CA LEU A 141 2.65 1.93 -34.76
C LEU A 141 2.32 3.26 -35.43
N CYS A 142 2.72 3.41 -36.69
CA CYS A 142 2.30 4.55 -37.50
C CYS A 142 0.77 4.61 -37.58
N GLU A 143 0.18 5.77 -37.30
CA GLU A 143 -1.28 5.95 -37.34
C GLU A 143 -1.88 5.72 -38.73
N VAL A 144 -1.09 5.90 -39.79
CA VAL A 144 -1.55 5.81 -41.18
C VAL A 144 -1.46 4.38 -41.72
N CYS A 145 -0.31 3.72 -41.57
CA CYS A 145 -0.05 2.42 -42.17
C CYS A 145 0.03 1.26 -41.16
N ARG A 146 -0.09 1.55 -39.86
CA ARG A 146 0.00 0.58 -38.76
C ARG A 146 1.31 -0.21 -38.70
N LEU A 147 2.35 0.21 -39.42
CA LEU A 147 3.68 -0.40 -39.35
C LEU A 147 4.55 0.28 -38.29
N ALA A 148 5.43 -0.50 -37.66
CA ALA A 148 6.42 -0.01 -36.70
C ALA A 148 7.60 0.68 -37.43
N GLY A 149 8.42 1.42 -36.68
CA GLY A 149 9.69 1.99 -37.17
C GLY A 149 9.60 3.41 -37.74
N HIS A 150 8.41 4.00 -37.85
CA HIS A 150 8.23 5.40 -38.22
C HIS A 150 6.95 5.98 -37.62
N ASN A 151 6.89 7.30 -37.52
CA ASN A 151 5.71 8.02 -37.07
C ASN A 151 4.88 8.52 -38.27
N ARG A 152 3.69 9.09 -37.99
CA ARG A 152 2.82 9.65 -39.02
C ARG A 152 3.51 10.66 -39.95
N SER A 153 4.39 11.51 -39.42
CA SER A 153 5.06 12.55 -40.23
C SER A 153 6.00 11.98 -41.29
N ASN A 154 6.61 10.82 -41.01
CA ASN A 154 7.60 10.19 -41.89
C ASN A 154 7.02 8.99 -42.65
N CYS A 155 5.69 8.86 -42.69
CA CYS A 155 5.02 7.76 -43.37
C CYS A 155 4.95 8.00 -44.88
N LEU A 156 5.53 7.10 -45.67
CA LEU A 156 5.48 7.14 -47.13
C LEU A 156 4.05 7.05 -47.69
N LEU A 157 3.14 6.41 -46.95
CA LEU A 157 1.73 6.28 -47.31
C LEU A 157 0.89 7.51 -46.93
N ARG A 158 1.46 8.52 -46.27
CA ARG A 158 0.76 9.76 -45.88
C ARG A 158 0.21 10.52 -47.07
N ASN A 159 0.94 10.53 -48.19
CA ASN A 159 0.58 11.30 -49.38
C ASN A 159 -0.48 10.61 -50.26
N TYR A 160 -0.72 9.30 -50.07
CA TYR A 160 -1.69 8.54 -50.87
C TYR A 160 -3.14 8.75 -50.39
N GLN A 161 -3.36 9.04 -49.10
CA GLN A 161 -4.71 9.33 -48.58
C GLN A 161 -5.20 10.74 -48.93
N THR A 162 -4.31 11.70 -49.18
CA THR A 162 -4.69 13.08 -49.54
C THR A 162 -5.14 13.20 -51.01
N GLY A 163 -4.76 12.23 -51.88
CA GLY A 163 -5.03 12.27 -53.32
C GLY A 163 -6.33 11.59 -53.79
N GLN A 164 -7.12 10.99 -52.91
CA GLN A 164 -8.37 10.29 -53.29
C GLN A 164 -9.67 11.03 -52.91
N SER A 165 -9.59 12.20 -52.30
CA SER A 165 -10.80 12.94 -51.87
C SER A 165 -11.34 13.94 -52.91
N SER A 166 -10.83 13.95 -54.14
CA SER A 166 -11.25 14.86 -55.21
C SER A 166 -11.59 14.08 -56.48
N ARG A 167 -12.70 13.32 -56.45
CA ARG A 167 -13.54 13.00 -57.63
C ARG A 167 -14.83 12.32 -57.18
N SER A 168 -15.88 13.13 -57.03
CA SER A 168 -17.28 12.73 -57.15
C SER A 168 -18.09 14.00 -57.37
N ASP A 169 -18.56 14.15 -58.61
CA ASP A 169 -19.40 15.23 -59.13
C ASP A 169 -20.72 15.41 -58.37
N ARG A 170 -21.16 16.68 -58.22
CA ARG A 170 -22.57 17.08 -58.26
C ARG A 170 -22.70 18.51 -58.83
N ASN A 171 -23.40 18.58 -59.96
CA ASN A 171 -23.90 19.71 -60.77
C ASN A 171 -22.89 20.59 -61.51
#